data_AF-A0A9P4HN28-F1
#
_entry.id   AF-A0A9P4HN28-F1
#
_cell.length_a   1.000
_cell.length_b   1.000
_cell.length_c   1.000
_cell.angle_alpha   90.00
_cell.angle_beta   90.00
_cell.angle_gamma   90.00
#
_symmetry.space_group_name_H-M   'P 1'
#
loop_
_entity.id
_entity.type
_entity.pdbx_description
1 polymer ?
#
loop_
_entity_poly.entity_id
_entity_poly.type
_entity_poly.pdbx_seq_one_letter_code
_entity_poly.pdbx_strand_id
1 'polypeptide(L)'
;MQDYLNYIYPLIPVVHRPSFRQHLSEDRDNYDSNFLGLLVAICAVVVGILRSKHDTYRNFQPGSLWDQSRAEFIGRCYSFLIALRGPDYFDEIGFQKWASSYLMSIAFFQVGQSNRGRMVEVECMQLGRLLNLHRIEEYQDLDCIETQLRKKGFWLLFYVYIHDQVQNLRKERLTYLDHANLDTLNLGGLMPTNVDDEQVLKHQTFSSPHIGPSMTEGFVIHSRIFWHALESPYGMTVHDCLCCRSRSPAAQAAHLRSRLKELKYALDDTPTPFRLWPQPDRCVDSESVTPSQLGTLRANIHVTHLWLQSILLDHLDSISSPEENWADREAIATQLLHVLHVIPQDDIEPNGLHLVYKVRDVAVGLLACPYPVPDPAARRAQGYVRDFTEIMARLDASETVNTANLQSWVDTGRLDV
;
A
#
# COMPACT_ATOMS: atom_id res chain seq x y z
N MET A 1 -14.78 8.68 -11.48
CA MET A 1 -13.90 9.68 -10.85
C MET A 1 -14.29 10.00 -9.42
N GLN A 2 -15.56 10.30 -9.12
CA GLN A 2 -15.98 10.59 -7.74
C GLN A 2 -15.67 9.43 -6.77
N ASP A 3 -15.90 8.18 -7.18
CA ASP A 3 -15.57 7.02 -6.35
C ASP A 3 -14.06 6.91 -6.05
N TYR A 4 -13.20 7.29 -6.98
CA TYR A 4 -11.76 7.38 -6.71
C TYR A 4 -11.48 8.42 -5.62
N LEU A 5 -12.03 9.64 -5.73
CA LEU A 5 -11.81 10.70 -4.73
C LEU A 5 -12.39 10.34 -3.35
N ASN A 6 -13.50 9.61 -3.31
CA ASN A 6 -14.19 9.26 -2.08
C ASN A 6 -13.51 8.08 -1.37
N TYR A 7 -13.21 7.00 -2.10
CA TYR A 7 -12.84 5.72 -1.48
C TYR A 7 -11.36 5.39 -1.63
N ILE A 8 -10.72 5.73 -2.76
CA ILE A 8 -9.36 5.24 -3.08
C ILE A 8 -8.28 6.29 -2.83
N TYR A 9 -8.56 7.56 -3.12
CA TYR A 9 -7.65 8.69 -2.92
C TYR A 9 -7.06 8.75 -1.50
N PRO A 10 -7.80 8.46 -0.40
CA PRO A 10 -7.20 8.45 0.94
C PRO A 10 -5.99 7.52 1.06
N LEU A 11 -5.96 6.42 0.30
CA LEU A 11 -4.89 5.43 0.32
C LEU A 11 -3.87 5.62 -0.81
N ILE A 12 -4.32 6.06 -1.98
CA ILE A 12 -3.51 6.19 -3.20
C ILE A 12 -3.64 7.61 -3.77
N PRO A 13 -3.09 8.64 -3.09
CA PRO A 13 -3.26 10.05 -3.48
C PRO A 13 -2.29 10.44 -4.61
N VAL A 14 -2.52 9.92 -5.82
CA VAL A 14 -1.66 10.18 -7.00
C VAL A 14 -2.08 11.40 -7.83
N VAL A 15 -2.98 12.22 -7.32
CA VAL A 15 -3.42 13.46 -7.96
C VAL A 15 -3.48 14.58 -6.94
N HIS A 16 -3.40 15.82 -7.41
CA HIS A 16 -3.69 16.99 -6.59
C HIS A 16 -5.16 17.35 -6.77
N ARG A 17 -6.00 17.21 -5.73
CA ARG A 17 -7.47 17.24 -5.88
C ARG A 17 -8.01 18.51 -6.58
N PRO A 18 -7.60 19.74 -6.19
CA PRO A 18 -8.08 20.95 -6.85
C PRO A 18 -7.77 20.98 -8.35
N SER A 19 -6.51 20.74 -8.73
CA SER A 19 -6.12 20.77 -10.15
C SER A 19 -6.72 19.60 -10.93
N PHE A 20 -6.88 18.43 -10.32
CA PHE A 20 -7.56 17.29 -10.94
C PHE A 20 -9.02 17.60 -11.27
N ARG A 21 -9.77 18.19 -10.32
CA ARG A 21 -11.17 18.63 -10.55
C ARG A 21 -11.25 19.71 -11.62
N GLN A 22 -10.33 20.67 -11.61
CA GLN A 22 -10.24 21.70 -12.63
C GLN A 22 -10.01 21.11 -14.02
N HIS A 23 -9.02 20.23 -14.18
CA HIS A 23 -8.73 19.59 -15.46
C HIS A 23 -9.90 18.74 -15.99
N LEU A 24 -10.68 18.11 -15.10
CA LEU A 24 -11.92 17.44 -15.48
C LEU A 24 -12.98 18.43 -15.98
N SER A 25 -13.14 19.59 -15.33
CA SER A 25 -14.11 20.60 -15.76
C SER A 25 -13.74 21.32 -17.07
N GLU A 26 -12.45 21.28 -17.42
CA GLU A 26 -11.90 21.84 -18.66
C GLU A 26 -11.85 20.80 -19.80
N ASP A 27 -12.37 19.59 -19.59
CA ASP A 27 -12.33 18.47 -20.54
C ASP A 27 -10.93 18.23 -21.12
N ARG A 28 -9.90 18.33 -20.26
CA ARG A 28 -8.48 18.25 -20.65
C ARG A 28 -8.13 16.93 -21.33
N ASP A 29 -8.89 15.88 -21.06
CA ASP A 29 -8.71 14.54 -21.64
C ASP A 29 -8.95 14.50 -23.16
N ASN A 30 -9.66 15.49 -23.72
CA ASN A 30 -9.87 15.60 -25.17
C ASN A 30 -8.59 15.96 -25.95
N TYR A 31 -7.58 16.55 -25.30
CA TYR A 31 -6.38 17.06 -25.98
C TYR A 31 -5.07 16.73 -25.26
N ASP A 32 -5.11 16.12 -24.08
CA ASP A 32 -3.94 15.64 -23.34
C ASP A 32 -4.01 14.12 -23.13
N SER A 33 -3.21 13.38 -23.89
CA SER A 33 -3.17 11.92 -23.83
C SER A 33 -2.64 11.37 -22.49
N ASN A 34 -1.79 12.12 -21.78
CA ASN A 34 -1.28 11.71 -20.47
C ASN A 34 -2.38 11.83 -19.41
N PHE A 35 -3.17 12.91 -19.47
CA PHE A 35 -4.31 13.08 -18.57
C PHE A 35 -5.41 12.05 -18.86
N LEU A 36 -5.75 11.83 -20.14
CA LEU A 36 -6.67 10.76 -20.53
C LEU A 36 -6.19 9.38 -20.06
N GLY A 37 -4.90 9.08 -20.21
CA GLY A 37 -4.29 7.85 -19.70
C GLY A 37 -4.45 7.72 -18.19
N LEU A 38 -4.22 8.79 -17.44
CA LEU A 38 -4.44 8.81 -15.99
C LEU A 38 -5.90 8.51 -15.63
N LEU A 39 -6.88 9.10 -16.33
CA LEU A 39 -8.31 8.81 -16.09
C LEU A 39 -8.63 7.33 -16.34
N VAL A 40 -8.10 6.75 -17.43
CA VAL A 40 -8.31 5.33 -17.75
C VAL A 40 -7.70 4.42 -16.68
N ALA A 41 -6.50 4.74 -16.18
CA ALA A 41 -5.86 4.01 -15.09
C ALA A 41 -6.64 4.13 -13.77
N ILE A 42 -7.19 5.31 -13.47
CA ILE A 42 -8.09 5.51 -12.32
C ILE A 42 -9.36 4.67 -12.46
N CYS A 43 -9.98 4.60 -13.64
CA CYS A 43 -11.12 3.71 -13.86
C CYS A 43 -10.75 2.25 -13.59
N ALA A 44 -9.61 1.79 -14.09
CA ALA A 44 -9.15 0.42 -13.89
C ALA A 44 -8.93 0.09 -12.41
N VAL A 45 -8.29 0.98 -11.64
CA VAL A 45 -8.07 0.74 -10.20
C VAL A 45 -9.37 0.79 -9.40
N VAL A 46 -10.31 1.68 -9.75
CA VAL A 46 -11.64 1.76 -9.13
C VAL A 46 -12.39 0.46 -9.31
N VAL A 47 -12.48 -0.04 -10.55
CA VAL A 47 -13.15 -1.30 -10.86
C VAL A 47 -12.42 -2.48 -10.21
N GLY A 48 -11.09 -2.45 -10.16
CA GLY A 48 -10.29 -3.48 -9.51
C GLY A 48 -10.58 -3.59 -8.02
N ILE A 49 -10.56 -2.46 -7.30
CA ILE A 49 -10.69 -2.41 -5.84
C ILE A 49 -12.16 -2.49 -5.37
N LEU A 50 -13.05 -1.67 -5.91
CA LEU A 50 -14.43 -1.51 -5.42
C LEU A 50 -15.37 -2.56 -6.03
N ARG A 51 -15.22 -3.81 -5.61
CA ARG A 51 -16.05 -4.93 -6.10
C ARG A 51 -17.54 -4.71 -5.88
N SER A 52 -17.93 -4.12 -4.75
CA SER A 52 -19.32 -3.88 -4.35
C SER A 52 -20.04 -2.95 -5.34
N LYS A 53 -19.28 -2.11 -6.04
CA LYS A 53 -19.78 -1.16 -7.03
C LYS A 53 -19.84 -1.74 -8.44
N HIS A 54 -19.25 -2.90 -8.72
CA HIS A 54 -19.19 -3.47 -10.08
C HIS A 54 -20.59 -3.64 -10.68
N ASP A 55 -21.55 -4.12 -9.90
CA ASP A 55 -22.95 -4.28 -10.35
C ASP A 55 -23.61 -2.93 -10.64
N THR A 56 -23.26 -1.90 -9.88
CA THR A 56 -23.74 -0.54 -10.13
C THR A 56 -23.22 -0.02 -11.46
N TYR A 57 -21.94 -0.26 -11.76
CA TYR A 57 -21.34 0.15 -13.03
C TYR A 57 -21.93 -0.61 -14.23
N ARG A 58 -22.17 -1.92 -14.08
CA ARG A 58 -22.85 -2.74 -15.10
C ARG A 58 -24.23 -2.20 -15.46
N ASN A 59 -25.01 -1.89 -14.44
CA ASN A 59 -26.39 -1.41 -14.62
C ASN A 59 -26.46 0.02 -15.17
N PHE A 60 -25.39 0.81 -15.09
CA PHE A 60 -25.37 2.18 -15.57
C PHE A 60 -25.50 2.26 -17.10
N GLN A 61 -24.85 1.35 -17.84
CA GLN A 61 -24.96 1.30 -19.29
C GLN A 61 -24.87 -0.16 -19.80
N PRO A 62 -26.01 -0.88 -19.80
CA PRO A 62 -26.07 -2.24 -20.32
C PRO A 62 -25.65 -2.31 -21.80
N GLY A 63 -24.96 -3.37 -22.19
CA GLY A 63 -24.41 -3.61 -23.52
C GLY A 63 -23.08 -2.90 -23.80
N SER A 64 -22.44 -2.31 -22.79
CA SER A 64 -21.20 -1.56 -22.94
C SER A 64 -19.96 -2.32 -22.43
N LEU A 65 -18.82 -1.63 -22.32
CA LEU A 65 -17.61 -2.17 -21.71
C LEU A 65 -17.83 -2.62 -20.25
N TRP A 66 -18.83 -2.07 -19.57
CA TRP A 66 -19.12 -2.36 -18.17
C TRP A 66 -19.67 -3.77 -17.93
N ASP A 67 -20.33 -4.39 -18.92
CA ASP A 67 -20.96 -5.72 -18.80
C ASP A 67 -19.97 -6.88 -18.62
N GLN A 68 -18.68 -6.61 -18.82
CA GLN A 68 -17.60 -7.58 -18.75
C GLN A 68 -17.19 -7.92 -17.30
N SER A 69 -16.35 -8.95 -17.17
CA SER A 69 -15.64 -9.21 -15.90
C SER A 69 -14.68 -8.06 -15.56
N ARG A 70 -14.29 -7.90 -14.28
CA ARG A 70 -13.31 -6.85 -13.92
C ARG A 70 -11.98 -7.09 -14.59
N ALA A 71 -11.55 -8.34 -14.69
CA ALA A 71 -10.33 -8.75 -15.37
C ALA A 71 -10.31 -8.32 -16.85
N GLU A 72 -11.42 -8.47 -17.57
CA GLU A 72 -11.56 -8.05 -18.97
C GLU A 72 -11.61 -6.53 -19.10
N PHE A 73 -12.37 -5.84 -18.24
CA PHE A 73 -12.42 -4.37 -18.21
C PHE A 73 -11.02 -3.78 -18.02
N ILE A 74 -10.30 -4.24 -16.99
CA ILE A 74 -8.92 -3.83 -16.68
C ILE A 74 -7.98 -4.15 -17.86
N GLY A 75 -8.14 -5.32 -18.49
CA GLY A 75 -7.38 -5.69 -19.68
C GLY A 75 -7.59 -4.72 -20.85
N ARG A 76 -8.83 -4.26 -21.08
CA ARG A 76 -9.13 -3.26 -22.12
C ARG A 76 -8.60 -1.88 -21.78
N CYS A 77 -8.70 -1.44 -20.51
CA CYS A 77 -8.07 -0.21 -20.05
C CYS A 77 -6.56 -0.25 -20.34
N TYR A 78 -5.89 -1.36 -20.05
CA TYR A 78 -4.48 -1.52 -20.35
C TYR A 78 -4.18 -1.48 -21.85
N SER A 79 -4.94 -2.20 -22.68
CA SER A 79 -4.77 -2.15 -24.14
C SER A 79 -4.94 -0.73 -24.69
N PHE A 80 -5.90 0.04 -24.15
CA PHE A 80 -6.09 1.44 -24.51
C PHE A 80 -4.90 2.30 -24.08
N LEU A 81 -4.38 2.12 -22.86
CA LEU A 81 -3.18 2.82 -22.39
C LEU A 81 -1.96 2.54 -23.27
N ILE A 82 -1.78 1.29 -23.72
CA ILE A 82 -0.71 0.95 -24.67
C ILE A 82 -0.92 1.65 -26.00
N ALA A 83 -2.16 1.71 -26.51
CA ALA A 83 -2.47 2.40 -27.76
C ALA A 83 -2.28 3.93 -27.69
N LEU A 84 -2.38 4.54 -26.50
CA LEU A 84 -2.07 5.95 -26.29
C LEU A 84 -0.56 6.27 -26.35
N ARG A 85 0.32 5.27 -26.31
CA ARG A 85 1.77 5.49 -26.31
C ARG A 85 2.24 5.87 -27.71
N GLY A 86 2.53 7.16 -27.89
CA GLY A 86 3.21 7.68 -29.07
C GLY A 86 4.69 7.25 -29.13
N PRO A 87 5.39 7.59 -30.23
CA PRO A 87 6.82 7.25 -30.41
C PRO A 87 7.70 7.81 -29.30
N ASP A 88 7.42 9.03 -28.84
CA ASP A 88 8.20 9.74 -27.82
C ASP A 88 7.74 9.44 -26.38
N TYR A 89 6.93 8.40 -26.19
CA TYR A 89 6.30 8.11 -24.88
C TYR A 89 7.33 7.97 -23.75
N PHE A 90 8.49 7.37 -24.02
CA PHE A 90 9.55 7.20 -23.03
C PHE A 90 10.58 8.34 -23.04
N ASP A 91 10.58 9.18 -24.07
CA ASP A 91 11.45 10.36 -24.16
C ASP A 91 10.89 11.52 -23.32
N GLU A 92 9.57 11.60 -23.17
CA GLU A 92 8.89 12.57 -22.32
C GLU A 92 8.33 11.94 -21.05
N ILE A 93 9.06 11.94 -19.95
CA ILE A 93 8.57 11.38 -18.68
C ILE A 93 7.79 12.41 -17.86
N GLY A 94 6.82 11.95 -17.06
CA GLY A 94 6.05 12.82 -16.18
C GLY A 94 5.33 12.06 -15.08
N PHE A 95 4.93 12.77 -14.01
CA PHE A 95 4.27 12.16 -12.86
C PHE A 95 2.97 11.43 -13.24
N GLN A 96 2.20 11.94 -14.22
CA GLN A 96 0.97 11.27 -14.70
C GLN A 96 1.25 9.92 -15.36
N LYS A 97 2.36 9.77 -16.11
CA LYS A 97 2.77 8.49 -16.70
C LYS A 97 3.15 7.50 -15.61
N TRP A 98 3.92 7.95 -14.61
CA TRP A 98 4.24 7.16 -13.42
C TRP A 98 2.97 6.71 -12.68
N ALA A 99 2.05 7.64 -12.39
CA ALA A 99 0.80 7.37 -11.69
C ALA A 99 -0.08 6.38 -12.46
N SER A 100 -0.20 6.54 -13.79
CA SER A 100 -0.97 5.62 -14.64
C SER A 100 -0.42 4.19 -14.57
N SER A 101 0.91 4.05 -14.65
CA SER A 101 1.59 2.75 -14.52
C SER A 101 1.39 2.16 -13.11
N TYR A 102 1.54 2.97 -12.05
CA TYR A 102 1.33 2.55 -10.66
C TYR A 102 -0.08 2.01 -10.42
N LEU A 103 -1.10 2.80 -10.79
CA LEU A 103 -2.51 2.42 -10.65
C LEU A 103 -2.85 1.16 -11.46
N MET A 104 -2.26 1.01 -12.63
CA MET A 104 -2.49 -0.15 -13.49
C MET A 104 -1.88 -1.43 -12.92
N SER A 105 -0.68 -1.35 -12.32
CA SER A 105 -0.09 -2.46 -11.59
C SER A 105 -1.01 -2.95 -10.46
N ILE A 106 -1.55 -2.01 -9.69
CA ILE A 106 -2.51 -2.32 -8.61
C ILE A 106 -3.78 -2.96 -9.17
N ALA A 107 -4.36 -2.41 -10.25
CA ALA A 107 -5.58 -2.96 -10.84
C ALA A 107 -5.38 -4.43 -11.28
N PHE A 108 -4.26 -4.75 -11.93
CA PHE A 108 -3.94 -6.15 -12.28
C PHE A 108 -3.77 -7.04 -11.05
N PHE A 109 -3.16 -6.51 -9.99
CA PHE A 109 -3.04 -7.24 -8.73
C PHE A 109 -4.41 -7.58 -8.13
N GLN A 110 -5.38 -6.65 -8.14
CA GLN A 110 -6.72 -6.88 -7.59
C GLN A 110 -7.51 -8.00 -8.29
N VAL A 111 -7.23 -8.26 -9.57
CA VAL A 111 -7.88 -9.33 -10.36
C VAL A 111 -7.04 -10.60 -10.47
N GLY A 112 -5.90 -10.68 -9.78
CA GLY A 112 -5.03 -11.86 -9.77
C GLY A 112 -4.18 -12.05 -11.05
N GLN A 113 -4.08 -11.03 -11.92
CA GLN A 113 -3.24 -11.07 -13.13
C GLN A 113 -1.77 -10.75 -12.81
N SER A 114 -1.13 -11.58 -11.97
CA SER A 114 0.19 -11.32 -11.39
C SER A 114 1.29 -11.06 -12.43
N ASN A 115 1.27 -11.76 -13.57
CA ASN A 115 2.29 -11.60 -14.62
C ASN A 115 2.21 -10.26 -15.36
N ARG A 116 1.02 -9.68 -15.49
CA ARG A 116 0.88 -8.32 -16.04
C ARG A 116 1.22 -7.29 -14.98
N GLY A 117 0.69 -7.47 -13.77
CA GLY A 117 0.96 -6.60 -12.63
C GLY A 117 2.45 -6.39 -12.40
N ARG A 118 3.26 -7.46 -12.38
CA ARG A 118 4.72 -7.36 -12.20
C ARG A 118 5.45 -6.61 -13.33
N MET A 119 5.04 -6.76 -14.59
CA MET A 119 5.70 -6.07 -15.71
C MET A 119 5.43 -4.56 -15.63
N VAL A 120 4.19 -4.19 -15.34
CA VAL A 120 3.80 -2.79 -15.15
C VAL A 120 4.42 -2.21 -13.88
N GLU A 121 4.57 -3.01 -12.82
CA GLU A 121 5.26 -2.61 -11.59
C GLU A 121 6.73 -2.21 -11.86
N VAL A 122 7.46 -3.01 -12.64
CA VAL A 122 8.84 -2.68 -13.03
C VAL A 122 8.91 -1.40 -13.86
N GLU A 123 7.97 -1.19 -14.79
CA GLU A 123 7.87 0.06 -15.55
C GLU A 123 7.66 1.26 -14.61
N CYS A 124 6.73 1.14 -13.66
CA CYS A 124 6.45 2.17 -12.66
C CYS A 124 7.67 2.48 -11.78
N MET A 125 8.39 1.46 -11.31
CA MET A 125 9.64 1.64 -10.56
C MET A 125 10.69 2.40 -11.39
N GLN A 126 10.82 2.07 -12.69
CA GLN A 126 11.75 2.74 -13.58
C GLN A 126 11.37 4.21 -13.80
N LEU A 127 10.09 4.51 -14.06
CA LEU A 127 9.61 5.89 -14.16
C LEU A 127 9.86 6.67 -12.86
N GLY A 128 9.66 6.03 -11.71
CA GLY A 128 9.93 6.65 -10.41
C GLY A 128 11.41 6.97 -10.17
N ARG A 129 12.33 6.21 -10.77
CA ARG A 129 13.77 6.53 -10.75
C ARG A 129 14.10 7.69 -11.67
N LEU A 130 13.59 7.68 -12.89
CA LEU A 130 13.85 8.73 -13.88
C LEU A 130 13.27 10.08 -13.45
N LEU A 131 12.16 10.09 -12.70
CA LEU A 131 11.59 11.28 -12.08
C LEU A 131 12.28 11.68 -10.77
N ASN A 132 13.34 10.97 -10.37
CA ASN A 132 14.10 11.21 -9.14
C ASN A 132 13.21 11.20 -7.88
N LEU A 133 12.15 10.38 -7.82
CA LEU A 133 11.21 10.42 -6.68
C LEU A 133 11.92 10.17 -5.33
N HIS A 134 13.01 9.41 -5.32
CA HIS A 134 13.81 9.08 -4.14
C HIS A 134 14.89 10.12 -3.78
N ARG A 135 15.07 11.18 -4.58
CA ARG A 135 16.16 12.18 -4.42
C ARG A 135 15.59 13.56 -4.15
N ILE A 136 15.35 13.87 -2.87
CA ILE A 136 14.74 15.14 -2.44
C ILE A 136 15.55 16.37 -2.86
N GLU A 137 16.87 16.21 -3.01
CA GLU A 137 17.77 17.25 -3.48
C GLU A 137 17.48 17.70 -4.93
N GLU A 138 16.83 16.86 -5.74
CA GLU A 138 16.47 17.16 -7.13
C GLU A 138 15.13 17.94 -7.23
N TYR A 139 14.54 18.36 -6.11
CA TYR A 139 13.20 18.98 -6.08
C TYR A 139 13.24 20.51 -6.09
N GLN A 140 14.43 21.13 -6.07
CA GLN A 140 14.61 22.58 -5.90
C GLN A 140 13.85 23.44 -6.93
N ASP A 141 13.70 22.93 -8.17
CA ASP A 141 13.08 23.65 -9.29
C ASP A 141 11.61 23.26 -9.51
N LEU A 142 11.07 22.37 -8.67
CA LEU A 142 9.68 21.92 -8.75
C LEU A 142 8.74 22.89 -8.06
N ASP A 143 7.54 23.02 -8.61
CA ASP A 143 6.47 23.74 -7.93
C ASP A 143 5.96 22.96 -6.70
N CYS A 144 5.20 23.61 -5.81
CA CYS A 144 4.78 22.98 -4.56
C CYS A 144 3.84 21.79 -4.78
N ILE A 145 3.03 21.82 -5.85
CA ILE A 145 2.09 20.72 -6.16
C ILE A 145 2.90 19.50 -6.60
N GLU A 146 3.79 19.67 -7.58
CA GLU A 146 4.66 18.61 -8.09
C GLU A 146 5.56 18.06 -6.97
N THR A 147 6.08 18.92 -6.10
CA THR A 147 6.85 18.52 -4.91
C THR A 147 6.05 17.55 -4.03
N GLN A 148 4.81 17.89 -3.66
CA GLN A 148 4.00 17.03 -2.80
C GLN A 148 3.55 15.75 -3.51
N LEU A 149 3.26 15.82 -4.81
CA LEU A 149 2.95 14.64 -5.62
C LEU A 149 4.12 13.66 -5.65
N ARG A 150 5.34 14.14 -5.92
CA ARG A 150 6.54 13.28 -5.94
C ARG A 150 6.85 12.67 -4.58
N LYS A 151 6.67 13.43 -3.49
CA LYS A 151 6.77 12.89 -2.12
C LYS A 151 5.77 11.76 -1.88
N LYS A 152 4.49 11.95 -2.22
CA LYS A 152 3.47 10.90 -2.12
C LYS A 152 3.84 9.69 -3.00
N GLY A 153 4.31 9.93 -4.21
CA GLY A 153 4.72 8.88 -5.15
C GLY A 153 5.92 8.06 -4.67
N PHE A 154 6.90 8.71 -4.03
CA PHE A 154 8.01 8.03 -3.37
C PHE A 154 7.50 7.03 -2.32
N TRP A 155 6.63 7.47 -1.40
CA TRP A 155 6.12 6.59 -0.34
C TRP A 155 5.29 5.43 -0.89
N LEU A 156 4.50 5.67 -1.94
CA LEU A 156 3.75 4.62 -2.63
C LEU A 156 4.66 3.54 -3.24
N LEU A 157 5.80 3.92 -3.83
CA LEU A 157 6.82 2.97 -4.28
C LEU A 157 7.62 2.34 -3.13
N PHE A 158 7.83 3.09 -2.05
CA PHE A 158 8.51 2.61 -0.86
C PHE A 158 7.71 1.49 -0.19
N TYR A 159 6.38 1.58 -0.15
CA TYR A 159 5.53 0.48 0.34
C TYR A 159 5.73 -0.80 -0.49
N VAL A 160 5.77 -0.68 -1.82
CA VAL A 160 6.04 -1.81 -2.73
C VAL A 160 7.41 -2.40 -2.44
N TYR A 161 8.43 -1.55 -2.24
CA TYR A 161 9.77 -1.99 -1.86
C TYR A 161 9.76 -2.79 -0.55
N ILE A 162 9.13 -2.29 0.51
CA ILE A 162 9.07 -3.02 1.80
C ILE A 162 8.32 -4.34 1.64
N HIS A 163 7.19 -4.35 0.93
CA HIS A 163 6.44 -5.57 0.62
C HIS A 163 7.32 -6.64 -0.06
N ASP A 164 8.12 -6.26 -1.06
CA ASP A 164 9.05 -7.17 -1.74
C ASP A 164 10.14 -7.70 -0.78
N GLN A 165 10.70 -6.84 0.08
CA GLN A 165 11.72 -7.24 1.04
C GLN A 165 11.20 -8.22 2.10
N VAL A 166 9.98 -8.02 2.60
CA VAL A 166 9.46 -8.78 3.74
C VAL A 166 8.65 -10.01 3.36
N GLN A 167 7.93 -9.97 2.23
CA GLN A 167 7.10 -11.11 1.81
C GLN A 167 7.85 -12.06 0.87
N ASN A 168 9.00 -11.64 0.30
CA ASN A 168 9.84 -12.42 -0.62
C ASN A 168 9.03 -13.18 -1.70
N LEU A 169 7.91 -12.59 -2.15
CA LEU A 169 6.89 -13.28 -2.96
C LEU A 169 7.45 -13.74 -4.31
N ARG A 170 8.46 -13.02 -4.83
CA ARG A 170 8.86 -13.14 -6.24
C ARG A 170 10.28 -13.67 -6.45
N LYS A 171 11.15 -13.66 -5.44
CA LYS A 171 12.60 -13.99 -5.55
C LYS A 171 13.31 -13.27 -6.71
N GLU A 172 12.70 -12.23 -7.26
CA GLU A 172 13.19 -11.43 -8.37
C GLU A 172 14.18 -10.40 -7.85
N ARG A 173 15.20 -10.05 -8.66
CA ARG A 173 16.26 -9.12 -8.24
C ARG A 173 16.00 -7.67 -8.64
N LEU A 174 14.78 -7.34 -9.04
CA LEU A 174 14.40 -6.00 -9.49
C LEU A 174 13.70 -5.27 -8.35
N THR A 175 14.48 -4.68 -7.44
CA THR A 175 13.98 -3.82 -6.37
C THR A 175 13.90 -2.37 -6.85
N TYR A 176 13.11 -1.50 -6.22
CA TYR A 176 13.09 -0.04 -6.52
C TYR A 176 14.33 0.68 -5.99
N LEU A 177 14.71 0.40 -4.73
CA LEU A 177 15.91 0.92 -4.08
C LEU A 177 16.96 -0.17 -3.99
N ASP A 178 18.22 0.20 -4.16
CA ASP A 178 19.37 -0.65 -3.83
C ASP A 178 19.99 -0.21 -2.49
N HIS A 179 20.96 -0.99 -1.98
CA HIS A 179 21.62 -0.69 -0.72
C HIS A 179 22.32 0.68 -0.69
N ALA A 180 22.93 1.10 -1.80
CA ALA A 180 23.66 2.36 -1.86
C ALA A 180 22.70 3.57 -1.80
N ASN A 181 21.55 3.46 -2.44
CA ASN A 181 20.50 4.48 -2.38
C ASN A 181 19.86 4.56 -1.00
N LEU A 182 19.67 3.44 -0.30
CA LEU A 182 19.11 3.44 1.06
C LEU A 182 19.98 4.19 2.07
N ASP A 183 21.31 4.02 1.98
CA ASP A 183 22.25 4.63 2.93
C ASP A 183 22.31 6.17 2.81
N THR A 184 21.96 6.71 1.64
CA THR A 184 21.98 8.16 1.37
C THR A 184 20.59 8.80 1.41
N LEU A 185 19.55 8.02 1.68
CA LEU A 185 18.17 8.46 1.52
C LEU A 185 17.70 9.38 2.66
N ASN A 186 17.21 10.56 2.30
CA ASN A 186 16.60 11.48 3.27
C ASN A 186 15.08 11.24 3.39
N LEU A 187 14.71 10.20 4.14
CA LEU A 187 13.30 9.83 4.37
C LEU A 187 12.49 10.97 5.01
N GLY A 188 13.09 11.74 5.91
CA GLY A 188 12.45 12.90 6.54
C GLY A 188 12.09 13.99 5.53
N GLY A 189 13.02 14.31 4.62
CA GLY A 189 12.80 15.28 3.55
C GLY A 189 11.74 14.84 2.53
N LEU A 190 11.64 13.52 2.28
CA LEU A 190 10.66 12.91 1.38
C LEU A 190 9.27 12.73 1.99
N MET A 191 9.11 12.94 3.31
CA MET A 191 7.78 12.91 3.93
C MET A 191 6.92 14.07 3.38
N PRO A 192 5.66 13.79 2.94
CA PRO A 192 4.71 14.83 2.57
C PRO A 192 4.50 15.82 3.72
N THR A 193 4.30 17.07 3.37
CA THR A 193 3.89 18.08 4.36
C THR A 193 2.48 17.74 4.83
N ASN A 194 2.22 17.78 6.14
CA ASN A 194 0.93 17.43 6.72
C ASN A 194 -0.14 18.52 6.48
N VAL A 195 -0.55 18.66 5.22
CA VAL A 195 -1.58 19.59 4.74
C VAL A 195 -2.40 18.89 3.65
N ASP A 196 -3.69 19.19 3.57
CA ASP A 196 -4.53 18.71 2.48
C ASP A 196 -4.22 19.48 1.18
N ASP A 197 -4.51 18.84 0.05
CA ASP A 197 -4.26 19.37 -1.29
C ASP A 197 -4.88 20.75 -1.50
N GLU A 198 -6.05 21.04 -0.93
CA GLU A 198 -6.71 22.34 -1.02
C GLU A 198 -5.85 23.50 -0.48
N GLN A 199 -4.83 23.22 0.35
CA GLN A 199 -3.89 24.20 0.90
C GLN A 199 -2.55 24.25 0.14
N VAL A 200 -2.38 23.46 -0.92
CA VAL A 200 -1.17 23.41 -1.73
C VAL A 200 -1.42 24.15 -3.05
N LEU A 201 -1.03 25.42 -3.11
CA LEU A 201 -1.02 26.17 -4.37
C LEU A 201 0.31 25.95 -5.10
N LYS A 202 0.34 26.26 -6.40
CA LYS A 202 1.53 26.06 -7.25
C LYS A 202 2.81 26.64 -6.65
N HIS A 203 2.75 27.83 -6.06
CA HIS A 203 3.94 28.54 -5.56
C HIS A 203 4.04 28.61 -4.03
N GLN A 204 3.03 28.14 -3.31
CA GLN A 204 2.98 28.29 -1.85
C GLN A 204 2.12 27.21 -1.22
N THR A 205 2.55 26.74 -0.06
CA THR A 205 1.76 25.88 0.83
C THR A 205 1.27 26.67 2.02
N PHE A 206 -0.01 26.55 2.34
CA PHE A 206 -0.64 27.18 3.51
C PHE A 206 -0.84 26.18 4.63
N SER A 207 -0.87 26.66 5.87
CA SER A 207 -1.29 25.86 7.03
C SER A 207 -2.78 25.57 6.96
N SER A 208 -3.19 24.41 7.47
CA SER A 208 -4.62 24.07 7.55
C SER A 208 -5.39 25.16 8.33
N PRO A 209 -6.49 25.71 7.76
CA PRO A 209 -7.35 26.66 8.45
C PRO A 209 -8.21 26.00 9.53
N HIS A 210 -8.32 24.65 9.54
CA HIS A 210 -9.16 23.89 10.45
C HIS A 210 -8.33 23.00 11.37
N ILE A 211 -8.76 22.94 12.63
CA ILE A 211 -8.27 21.97 13.62
C ILE A 211 -9.12 20.71 13.44
N GLY A 212 -8.60 19.73 12.71
CA GLY A 212 -9.30 18.49 12.40
C GLY A 212 -8.40 17.52 11.63
N PRO A 213 -8.79 16.24 11.53
CA PRO A 213 -8.02 15.25 10.78
C PRO A 213 -7.95 15.62 9.29
N SER A 214 -6.83 15.27 8.66
CA SER A 214 -6.65 15.39 7.20
C SER A 214 -6.35 14.04 6.56
N MET A 215 -6.62 13.89 5.26
CA MET A 215 -6.27 12.65 4.56
C MET A 215 -4.75 12.49 4.46
N THR A 216 -4.03 13.60 4.27
CA THR A 216 -2.57 13.61 4.25
C THR A 216 -1.98 13.16 5.58
N GLU A 217 -2.60 13.49 6.72
CA GLU A 217 -2.16 13.04 8.05
C GLU A 217 -2.21 11.52 8.16
N GLY A 218 -3.30 10.89 7.72
CA GLY A 218 -3.42 9.44 7.68
C GLY A 218 -2.35 8.78 6.80
N PHE A 219 -2.08 9.36 5.63
CA PHE A 219 -1.00 8.91 4.74
C PHE A 219 0.39 9.03 5.39
N VAL A 220 0.66 10.15 6.09
CA VAL A 220 1.93 10.36 6.82
C VAL A 220 2.09 9.36 7.96
N ILE A 221 1.03 9.10 8.74
CA ILE A 221 1.05 8.08 9.80
C ILE A 221 1.38 6.71 9.21
N HIS A 222 0.68 6.31 8.15
CA HIS A 222 0.94 5.04 7.47
C HIS A 222 2.38 4.92 6.93
N SER A 223 2.91 6.00 6.31
CA SER A 223 4.30 6.08 5.87
C SER A 223 5.31 5.90 7.00
N ARG A 224 5.07 6.51 8.16
CA ARG A 224 5.95 6.37 9.33
C ARG A 224 5.99 4.94 9.86
N ILE A 225 4.88 4.20 9.81
CA ILE A 225 4.85 2.78 10.20
C ILE A 225 5.79 1.96 9.30
N PHE A 226 5.74 2.19 7.98
CA PHE A 226 6.66 1.55 7.03
C PHE A 226 8.12 1.98 7.24
N TRP A 227 8.37 3.25 7.59
CA TRP A 227 9.71 3.71 7.97
C TRP A 227 10.20 2.99 9.23
N HIS A 228 9.37 2.88 10.27
CA HIS A 228 9.67 2.10 11.46
C HIS A 228 9.87 0.61 11.15
N ALA A 229 9.52 0.06 9.99
CA ALA A 229 9.94 -1.30 9.65
C ALA A 229 11.43 -1.38 9.29
N LEU A 230 12.04 -0.30 8.78
CA LEU A 230 13.44 -0.27 8.34
C LEU A 230 14.45 0.23 9.38
N GLU A 231 14.07 1.22 10.20
CA GLU A 231 15.05 2.00 10.96
C GLU A 231 15.93 1.15 11.91
N SER A 232 17.22 1.46 12.02
CA SER A 232 18.02 1.06 13.18
C SER A 232 18.01 2.27 14.13
N PRO A 233 17.65 2.12 15.42
CA PRO A 233 17.44 3.25 16.34
C PRO A 233 18.65 4.15 16.55
N TYR A 234 19.83 3.75 16.06
CA TYR A 234 21.03 4.55 16.01
C TYR A 234 21.54 4.53 14.58
N GLY A 235 21.57 5.69 13.93
CA GLY A 235 22.24 5.89 12.64
C GLY A 235 23.59 5.19 12.69
N MET A 236 23.91 4.40 11.67
CA MET A 236 25.00 3.42 11.70
C MET A 236 26.26 3.97 12.37
N THR A 237 26.44 3.67 13.66
CA THR A 237 27.76 3.75 14.25
C THR A 237 28.59 2.70 13.55
N VAL A 238 29.79 3.09 13.13
CA VAL A 238 30.74 2.40 12.25
C VAL A 238 31.07 0.94 12.65
N HIS A 239 30.55 0.45 13.78
CA HIS A 239 30.71 -0.92 14.28
C HIS A 239 29.58 -1.92 13.95
N ASP A 240 28.41 -1.50 13.44
CA ASP A 240 27.27 -2.41 13.18
C ASP A 240 27.08 -2.74 11.70
N CYS A 241 28.13 -3.17 11.02
CA CYS A 241 28.02 -3.68 9.64
C CYS A 241 26.94 -4.79 9.55
N LEU A 242 26.10 -4.77 8.51
CA LEU A 242 25.18 -5.87 8.17
C LEU A 242 25.90 -7.23 8.14
N CYS A 243 27.19 -7.24 7.77
CA CYS A 243 28.08 -8.39 7.79
C CYS A 243 28.42 -8.95 9.19
N CYS A 244 28.35 -8.14 10.24
CA CYS A 244 28.55 -8.55 11.64
C CYS A 244 27.22 -9.02 12.26
N ARG A 245 26.11 -8.36 11.94
CA ARG A 245 24.74 -8.74 12.34
C ARG A 245 24.35 -10.11 11.80
N SER A 246 24.69 -10.40 10.54
CA SER A 246 24.49 -11.71 9.91
C SER A 246 25.39 -12.83 10.44
N ARG A 247 26.42 -12.52 11.25
CA ARG A 247 27.35 -13.50 11.83
C ARG A 247 27.04 -13.90 13.27
N SER A 248 26.17 -13.17 13.96
CA SER A 248 25.77 -13.47 15.35
C SER A 248 24.24 -13.52 15.47
N PRO A 249 23.63 -14.73 15.60
CA PRO A 249 22.19 -14.87 15.82
C PRO A 249 21.68 -14.07 17.02
N ALA A 250 22.47 -13.95 18.09
CA ALA A 250 22.10 -13.19 19.27
C ALA A 250 22.02 -11.67 19.00
N ALA A 251 22.95 -11.11 18.23
CA ALA A 251 22.93 -9.70 17.86
C ALA A 251 21.75 -9.38 16.91
N GLN A 252 21.46 -10.31 15.99
CA GLN A 252 20.30 -10.21 15.10
C GLN A 252 18.98 -10.28 15.88
N ALA A 253 18.85 -11.22 16.83
CA ALA A 253 17.68 -11.32 17.69
C ALA A 253 17.48 -10.08 18.58
N ALA A 254 18.54 -9.53 19.16
CA ALA A 254 18.47 -8.29 19.94
C ALA A 254 17.98 -7.10 19.09
N HIS A 255 18.49 -6.98 17.86
CA HIS A 255 18.05 -5.94 16.92
C HIS A 255 16.57 -6.10 16.58
N LEU A 256 16.13 -7.29 16.15
CA LEU A 256 14.73 -7.56 15.81
C LEU A 256 13.78 -7.33 16.99
N ARG A 257 14.16 -7.73 18.22
CA ARG A 257 13.38 -7.45 19.45
C ARG A 257 13.28 -5.95 19.74
N SER A 258 14.36 -5.19 19.54
CA SER A 258 14.31 -3.72 19.66
C SER A 258 13.34 -3.13 18.65
N ARG A 259 13.40 -3.58 17.39
CA ARG A 259 12.49 -3.11 16.34
C ARG A 259 11.04 -3.45 16.63
N LEU A 260 10.77 -4.68 17.05
CA LEU A 260 9.43 -5.10 17.44
C LEU A 260 8.89 -4.23 18.58
N LYS A 261 9.73 -3.90 19.58
CA LYS A 261 9.35 -3.03 20.68
C LYS A 261 9.02 -1.62 20.20
N GLU A 262 9.85 -1.01 19.35
CA GLU A 262 9.58 0.32 18.78
C GLU A 262 8.29 0.32 17.97
N LEU A 263 8.12 -0.68 17.10
CA LEU A 263 6.93 -0.80 16.27
C LEU A 263 5.67 -0.97 17.12
N LYS A 264 5.71 -1.76 18.21
CA LYS A 264 4.59 -1.98 19.13
C LYS A 264 3.98 -0.67 19.66
N TYR A 265 4.81 0.34 19.92
CA TYR A 265 4.40 1.65 20.45
C TYR A 265 4.38 2.77 19.40
N ALA A 266 4.61 2.45 18.11
CA ALA A 266 4.68 3.45 17.04
C ALA A 266 3.37 4.23 16.82
N LEU A 267 2.25 3.74 17.36
CA LEU A 267 0.94 4.38 17.26
C LEU A 267 0.47 5.07 18.55
N ASP A 268 1.25 5.09 19.63
CA ASP A 268 0.82 5.66 20.93
C ASP A 268 0.49 7.16 20.83
N ASP A 269 1.32 7.91 20.10
CA ASP A 269 1.16 9.36 19.88
C ASP A 269 0.23 9.69 18.70
N THR A 270 -0.44 8.69 18.12
CA THR A 270 -1.36 8.90 17.00
C THR A 270 -2.54 9.79 17.43
N PRO A 271 -2.91 10.81 16.63
CA PRO A 271 -4.07 11.65 16.91
C PRO A 271 -5.34 10.84 17.12
N THR A 272 -6.22 11.29 18.03
CA THR A 272 -7.46 10.58 18.39
C THR A 272 -8.29 10.10 17.20
N PRO A 273 -8.46 10.87 16.10
CA PRO A 273 -9.19 10.40 14.93
C PRO A 273 -8.59 9.17 14.25
N PHE A 274 -7.30 8.87 14.39
CA PHE A 274 -6.67 7.71 13.76
C PHE A 274 -6.46 6.53 14.73
N ARG A 275 -6.78 6.70 16.01
CA ARG A 275 -6.78 5.61 17.00
C ARG A 275 -7.88 4.60 16.68
N LEU A 276 -7.66 3.34 17.05
CA LEU A 276 -8.62 2.26 16.82
C LEU A 276 -9.91 2.46 17.65
N TRP A 277 -9.78 2.99 18.87
CA TRP A 277 -10.89 3.50 19.67
C TRP A 277 -10.75 5.01 19.82
N PRO A 278 -11.31 5.79 18.89
CA PRO A 278 -11.46 7.22 19.15
C PRO A 278 -12.34 7.37 20.40
N GLN A 279 -11.91 8.16 21.38
CA GLN A 279 -12.85 8.62 22.39
C GLN A 279 -13.97 9.38 21.66
N PRO A 280 -15.24 9.22 22.08
CA PRO A 280 -16.34 10.01 21.54
C PRO A 280 -16.19 11.45 22.03
N ASP A 281 -15.21 12.17 21.48
CA ASP A 281 -15.08 13.60 21.74
C ASP A 281 -16.15 14.33 20.97
N ARG A 282 -16.86 15.19 21.71
CA ARG A 282 -17.87 16.11 21.18
C ARG A 282 -17.16 17.15 20.33
N CYS A 283 -17.66 17.36 19.11
CA CYS A 283 -17.28 18.44 18.20
C CYS A 283 -15.86 18.36 17.61
N VAL A 284 -15.72 17.65 16.50
CA VAL A 284 -15.03 18.24 15.35
C VAL A 284 -15.89 17.94 14.13
N ASP A 285 -16.76 18.88 13.77
CA ASP A 285 -17.39 18.90 12.44
C ASP A 285 -16.30 19.24 11.42
N SER A 286 -15.39 18.28 11.16
CA SER A 286 -14.39 18.42 10.11
C SER A 286 -15.05 18.01 8.81
N GLU A 287 -15.48 18.98 8.01
CA GLU A 287 -15.98 18.73 6.65
C GLU A 287 -14.92 18.11 5.72
N SER A 288 -13.63 18.13 6.10
CA SER A 288 -12.49 17.71 5.28
C SER A 288 -12.40 16.20 5.03
N VAL A 289 -12.76 15.36 6.02
CA VAL A 289 -12.61 13.90 5.96
C VAL A 289 -13.89 13.24 6.45
N THR A 290 -14.50 12.42 5.61
CA THR A 290 -15.73 11.71 5.97
C THR A 290 -15.44 10.59 6.98
N PRO A 291 -16.43 10.17 7.80
CA PRO A 291 -16.27 9.03 8.70
C PRO A 291 -15.81 7.75 7.99
N SER A 292 -16.31 7.51 6.77
CA SER A 292 -15.94 6.35 5.94
C SER A 292 -14.48 6.43 5.49
N GLN A 293 -14.02 7.59 5.00
CA GLN A 293 -12.60 7.80 4.65
C GLN A 293 -11.68 7.59 5.85
N LEU A 294 -12.11 8.04 7.04
CA LEU A 294 -11.36 7.82 8.27
C LEU A 294 -11.33 6.33 8.66
N GLY A 295 -12.44 5.61 8.50
CA GLY A 295 -12.50 4.15 8.65
C GLY A 295 -11.52 3.43 7.73
N THR A 296 -11.46 3.82 6.47
CA THR A 296 -10.52 3.29 5.48
C THR A 296 -9.07 3.52 5.86
N LEU A 297 -8.72 4.74 6.29
CA LEU A 297 -7.37 5.07 6.77
C LEU A 297 -7.00 4.29 8.03
N ARG A 298 -7.93 4.15 9.00
CA ARG A 298 -7.70 3.34 10.21
C ARG A 298 -7.45 1.88 9.87
N ALA A 299 -8.23 1.28 8.98
CA ALA A 299 -8.02 -0.10 8.56
C ALA A 299 -6.61 -0.26 7.97
N ASN A 300 -6.21 0.66 7.09
CA ASN A 300 -4.89 0.65 6.47
C ASN A 300 -3.75 0.76 7.50
N ILE A 301 -3.84 1.73 8.40
CA ILE A 301 -2.85 2.00 9.46
C ILE A 301 -2.70 0.81 10.40
N HIS A 302 -3.80 0.36 11.01
CA HIS A 302 -3.75 -0.65 12.07
C HIS A 302 -3.44 -2.05 11.53
N VAL A 303 -3.96 -2.42 10.35
CA VAL A 303 -3.60 -3.71 9.74
C VAL A 303 -2.12 -3.73 9.34
N THR A 304 -1.59 -2.66 8.72
CA THR A 304 -0.16 -2.57 8.37
C THR A 304 0.73 -2.63 9.61
N HIS A 305 0.36 -1.92 10.69
CA HIS A 305 1.09 -1.93 11.96
C HIS A 305 1.21 -3.31 12.59
N LEU A 306 0.10 -4.06 12.64
CA LEU A 306 0.06 -5.42 13.18
C LEU A 306 0.77 -6.43 12.28
N TRP A 307 0.63 -6.28 10.96
CA TRP A 307 1.30 -7.14 9.98
C TRP A 307 2.82 -7.01 10.06
N LEU A 308 3.37 -5.80 10.10
CA LEU A 308 4.82 -5.59 10.21
C LEU A 308 5.38 -6.17 11.52
N GLN A 309 4.62 -6.10 12.63
CA GLN A 309 5.01 -6.79 13.87
C GLN A 309 5.06 -8.31 13.68
N SER A 310 4.06 -8.90 13.00
CA SER A 310 4.06 -10.34 12.69
C SER A 310 5.26 -10.76 11.84
N ILE A 311 5.64 -9.95 10.84
CA ILE A 311 6.83 -10.22 10.02
C ILE A 311 8.11 -10.23 10.87
N LEU A 312 8.26 -9.28 11.78
CA LEU A 312 9.44 -9.25 12.68
C LEU A 312 9.46 -10.47 13.61
N LEU A 313 8.28 -10.94 14.06
CA LEU A 313 8.15 -12.19 14.82
C LEU A 313 8.53 -13.41 13.97
N ASP A 314 8.11 -13.49 12.71
CA ASP A 314 8.49 -14.59 11.81
C ASP A 314 10.02 -14.67 11.64
N HIS A 315 10.69 -13.52 11.53
CA HIS A 315 12.15 -13.48 11.50
C HIS A 315 12.77 -13.88 12.85
N LEU A 316 12.19 -13.48 13.98
CA LEU A 316 12.64 -13.90 15.31
C LEU A 316 12.48 -15.41 15.52
N ASP A 317 11.36 -15.99 15.11
CA ASP A 317 11.09 -17.44 15.22
C ASP A 317 12.04 -18.27 14.36
N SER A 318 12.61 -17.69 13.30
CA SER A 318 13.65 -18.37 12.49
C SER A 318 15.01 -18.49 13.18
N ILE A 319 15.26 -17.68 14.23
CA ILE A 319 16.54 -17.60 14.96
C ILE A 319 16.42 -17.87 16.47
N SER A 320 15.20 -17.96 17.00
CA SER A 320 14.86 -18.23 18.40
C SER A 320 13.69 -19.22 18.49
N SER A 321 13.33 -19.68 19.69
CA SER A 321 12.23 -20.64 19.85
C SER A 321 10.88 -19.96 19.61
N PRO A 322 9.98 -20.49 18.76
CA PRO A 322 8.64 -19.93 18.54
C PRO A 322 7.81 -19.77 19.83
N GLU A 323 8.06 -20.61 20.83
CA GLU A 323 7.43 -20.56 22.16
C GLU A 323 7.72 -19.24 22.90
N GLU A 324 8.89 -18.63 22.70
CA GLU A 324 9.27 -17.38 23.36
C GLU A 324 8.40 -16.20 22.92
N ASN A 325 7.96 -16.25 21.66
CA ASN A 325 7.32 -15.14 20.96
C ASN A 325 5.80 -15.34 20.79
N TRP A 326 5.29 -16.52 21.18
CA TRP A 326 3.89 -16.92 20.95
C TRP A 326 2.87 -15.98 21.59
N ALA A 327 3.15 -15.43 22.78
CA ALA A 327 2.24 -14.52 23.46
C ALA A 327 2.00 -13.23 22.67
N ASP A 328 3.06 -12.64 22.10
CA ASP A 328 2.92 -11.47 21.22
C ASP A 328 2.18 -11.85 19.92
N ARG A 329 2.40 -13.07 19.41
CA ARG A 329 1.70 -13.60 18.22
C ARG A 329 0.19 -13.71 18.41
N GLU A 330 -0.25 -14.28 19.54
CA GLU A 330 -1.67 -14.32 19.89
C GLU A 330 -2.26 -12.92 20.13
N ALA A 331 -1.49 -12.01 20.73
CA ALA A 331 -1.92 -10.64 20.96
C ALA A 331 -2.13 -9.89 19.64
N ILE A 332 -1.24 -10.06 18.65
CA ILE A 332 -1.37 -9.49 17.31
C ILE A 332 -2.59 -10.06 16.60
N ALA A 333 -2.78 -11.39 16.64
CA ALA A 333 -3.94 -12.04 16.03
C ALA A 333 -5.26 -11.52 16.61
N THR A 334 -5.33 -11.39 17.93
CA THR A 334 -6.52 -10.88 18.63
C THR A 334 -6.81 -9.42 18.25
N GLN A 335 -5.78 -8.56 18.24
CA GLN A 335 -5.93 -7.16 17.84
C GLN A 335 -6.34 -7.03 16.38
N LEU A 336 -5.79 -7.86 15.49
CA LEU A 336 -6.13 -7.82 14.07
C LEU A 336 -7.58 -8.25 13.83
N LEU A 337 -8.04 -9.34 14.48
CA LEU A 337 -9.45 -9.73 14.44
C LEU A 337 -10.33 -8.61 14.96
N HIS A 338 -9.91 -7.89 16.01
CA HIS A 338 -10.66 -6.76 16.51
C HIS A 338 -10.81 -5.63 15.47
N VAL A 339 -9.71 -5.23 14.81
CA VAL A 339 -9.74 -4.24 13.73
C VAL A 339 -10.73 -4.64 12.63
N LEU A 340 -10.66 -5.89 12.19
CA LEU A 340 -11.48 -6.43 11.10
C LEU A 340 -12.97 -6.57 11.45
N HIS A 341 -13.32 -6.63 12.73
CA HIS A 341 -14.72 -6.70 13.19
C HIS A 341 -15.32 -5.33 13.50
N VAL A 342 -14.52 -4.37 13.97
CA VAL A 342 -15.02 -3.05 14.38
C VAL A 342 -15.12 -2.08 13.21
N ILE A 343 -14.22 -2.15 12.23
CA ILE A 343 -14.29 -1.29 11.06
C ILE A 343 -15.33 -1.86 10.07
N PRO A 344 -16.29 -1.05 9.58
CA PRO A 344 -17.27 -1.50 8.61
C PRO A 344 -16.63 -2.10 7.36
N GLN A 345 -17.27 -3.12 6.79
CA GLN A 345 -16.74 -3.80 5.60
C GLN A 345 -16.58 -2.85 4.41
N ASP A 346 -17.49 -1.89 4.23
CA ASP A 346 -17.42 -0.86 3.19
C ASP A 346 -16.20 0.05 3.34
N ASP A 347 -15.70 0.23 4.57
CA ASP A 347 -14.51 1.03 4.86
C ASP A 347 -13.22 0.19 4.74
N ILE A 348 -13.32 -1.14 4.88
CA ILE A 348 -12.21 -2.07 4.65
C ILE A 348 -11.97 -2.28 3.15
N GLU A 349 -13.04 -2.39 2.36
CA GLU A 349 -13.00 -2.70 0.91
C GLU A 349 -11.98 -1.87 0.12
N PRO A 350 -11.84 -0.54 0.30
CA PRO A 350 -10.92 0.26 -0.50
C PRO A 350 -9.44 -0.10 -0.34
N ASN A 351 -9.07 -0.85 0.72
CA ASN A 351 -7.72 -1.38 0.89
C ASN A 351 -7.41 -2.54 -0.08
N GLY A 352 -8.45 -3.18 -0.64
CA GLY A 352 -8.36 -4.28 -1.58
C GLY A 352 -7.55 -5.48 -1.09
N LEU A 353 -7.04 -6.25 -2.04
CA LEU A 353 -6.26 -7.46 -1.77
C LEU A 353 -4.96 -7.20 -0.98
N HIS A 354 -4.45 -5.97 -0.95
CA HIS A 354 -3.26 -5.65 -0.17
C HIS A 354 -3.50 -5.84 1.32
N LEU A 355 -4.70 -5.52 1.82
CA LEU A 355 -5.07 -5.79 3.21
C LEU A 355 -5.33 -7.28 3.43
N VAL A 356 -6.01 -7.94 2.49
CA VAL A 356 -6.26 -9.40 2.56
C VAL A 356 -4.96 -10.18 2.70
N TYR A 357 -3.90 -9.79 1.98
CA TYR A 357 -2.62 -10.52 2.05
C TYR A 357 -1.90 -10.27 3.36
N LYS A 358 -1.98 -9.05 3.93
CA LYS A 358 -1.48 -8.78 5.28
C LYS A 358 -2.19 -9.63 6.34
N VAL A 359 -3.52 -9.75 6.24
CA VAL A 359 -4.32 -10.62 7.13
C VAL A 359 -3.91 -12.09 6.97
N ARG A 360 -3.70 -12.53 5.72
CA ARG A 360 -3.23 -13.87 5.42
C ARG A 360 -1.88 -14.17 6.07
N ASP A 361 -0.91 -13.27 5.93
CA ASP A 361 0.43 -13.46 6.50
C ASP A 361 0.39 -13.63 8.03
N VAL A 362 -0.40 -12.78 8.72
CA VAL A 362 -0.58 -12.89 10.17
C VAL A 362 -1.21 -14.24 10.54
N ALA A 363 -2.25 -14.66 9.80
CA ALA A 363 -2.93 -15.93 10.01
C ALA A 363 -2.02 -17.15 9.73
N VAL A 364 -1.18 -17.09 8.68
CA VAL A 364 -0.28 -18.18 8.29
C VAL A 364 0.68 -18.52 9.42
N GLY A 365 1.28 -17.54 10.08
CA GLY A 365 2.22 -17.89 11.13
C GLY A 365 1.56 -18.44 12.41
N LEU A 366 0.23 -18.37 12.57
CA LEU A 366 -0.47 -19.13 13.62
C LEU A 366 -0.47 -20.64 13.35
N LEU A 367 -0.28 -21.06 12.09
CA LEU A 367 -0.12 -22.46 11.73
C LEU A 367 1.17 -23.06 12.30
N ALA A 368 2.15 -22.22 12.64
CA ALA A 368 3.40 -22.61 13.30
C ALA A 368 3.25 -22.73 14.84
N CYS A 369 2.03 -22.85 15.36
CA CYS A 369 1.77 -23.04 16.79
C CYS A 369 2.63 -24.17 17.37
N PRO A 370 3.51 -23.89 18.37
CA PRO A 370 4.42 -24.89 18.91
C PRO A 370 3.71 -25.90 19.84
N TYR A 371 2.51 -25.56 20.32
CA TYR A 371 1.78 -26.37 21.29
C TYR A 371 0.92 -27.46 20.63
N PRO A 372 0.82 -28.65 21.23
CA PRO A 372 -0.06 -29.72 20.74
C PRO A 372 -1.54 -29.41 21.01
N VAL A 373 -2.44 -30.02 20.25
CA VAL A 373 -3.91 -29.81 20.28
C VAL A 373 -4.60 -29.92 21.67
N PRO A 374 -4.12 -30.70 22.66
CA PRO A 374 -4.70 -30.65 24.01
C PRO A 374 -4.55 -29.27 24.68
N ASP A 375 -3.53 -28.51 24.27
CA ASP A 375 -3.20 -27.21 24.84
C ASP A 375 -4.27 -26.16 24.49
N PRO A 376 -4.73 -25.36 25.46
CA PRO A 376 -5.60 -24.22 25.19
C PRO A 376 -5.08 -23.25 24.11
N ALA A 377 -3.76 -23.02 24.04
CA ALA A 377 -3.13 -22.16 23.04
C ALA A 377 -3.31 -22.72 21.62
N ALA A 378 -3.12 -24.03 21.44
CA ALA A 378 -3.34 -24.68 20.14
C ALA A 378 -4.81 -24.59 19.70
N ARG A 379 -5.76 -24.74 20.63
CA ARG A 379 -7.19 -24.55 20.34
C ARG A 379 -7.54 -23.12 19.97
N ARG A 380 -6.95 -22.12 20.64
CA ARG A 380 -7.12 -20.70 20.29
C ARG A 380 -6.54 -20.39 18.91
N ALA A 381 -5.33 -20.87 18.62
CA ALA A 381 -4.71 -20.72 17.29
C ALA A 381 -5.62 -21.24 16.17
N GLN A 382 -6.18 -22.44 16.34
CA GLN A 382 -7.13 -23.01 15.38
C GLN A 382 -8.40 -22.16 15.23
N GLY A 383 -8.91 -21.60 16.34
CA GLY A 383 -10.03 -20.66 16.32
C GLY A 383 -9.72 -19.41 15.51
N TYR A 384 -8.59 -18.74 15.81
CA TYR A 384 -8.17 -17.54 15.08
C TYR A 384 -7.97 -17.81 13.58
N VAL A 385 -7.33 -18.93 13.20
CA VAL A 385 -7.13 -19.31 11.79
C VAL A 385 -8.46 -19.50 11.07
N ARG A 386 -9.43 -20.15 11.72
CA ARG A 386 -10.78 -20.30 11.15
C ARG A 386 -11.43 -18.93 10.95
N ASP A 387 -11.42 -18.09 11.97
CA ASP A 387 -12.06 -16.78 11.92
C ASP A 387 -11.41 -15.86 10.86
N PHE A 388 -10.08 -15.90 10.72
CA PHE A 388 -9.38 -15.21 9.62
C PHE A 388 -9.76 -15.77 8.25
N THR A 389 -9.90 -17.09 8.12
CA THR A 389 -10.28 -17.71 6.84
C THR A 389 -11.69 -17.31 6.44
N GLU A 390 -12.63 -17.24 7.38
CA GLU A 390 -13.99 -16.74 7.14
C GLU A 390 -14.00 -15.28 6.70
N ILE A 391 -13.23 -14.41 7.37
CA ILE A 391 -13.12 -13.00 6.99
C ILE A 391 -12.49 -12.86 5.61
N MET A 392 -11.36 -13.53 5.36
CA MET A 392 -10.68 -13.50 4.07
C MET A 392 -11.55 -14.06 2.95
N ALA A 393 -12.37 -15.08 3.18
CA ALA A 393 -13.29 -15.58 2.15
C ALA A 393 -14.32 -14.54 1.70
N ARG A 394 -14.68 -13.57 2.56
CA ARG A 394 -15.56 -12.45 2.21
C ARG A 394 -14.81 -11.31 1.52
N LEU A 395 -13.57 -11.06 1.93
CA LEU A 395 -12.77 -9.94 1.44
C LEU A 395 -12.01 -10.29 0.14
N ASP A 396 -11.55 -11.53 -0.02
CA ASP A 396 -10.84 -12.00 -1.21
C ASP A 396 -11.80 -12.01 -2.40
N ALA A 397 -11.40 -11.26 -3.42
CA ALA A 397 -12.17 -10.99 -4.60
C ALA A 397 -11.42 -11.38 -5.86
N SER A 398 -10.27 -12.07 -5.77
CA SER A 398 -9.50 -12.38 -6.97
C SER A 398 -10.32 -13.23 -7.94
N GLU A 399 -10.51 -12.76 -9.17
CA GLU A 399 -11.25 -13.50 -10.20
C GLU A 399 -10.44 -14.69 -10.72
N THR A 400 -9.12 -14.63 -10.59
CA THR A 400 -8.21 -15.73 -10.90
C THR A 400 -7.47 -16.20 -9.65
N VAL A 401 -7.08 -17.48 -9.65
CA VAL A 401 -6.20 -18.01 -8.62
C VAL A 401 -4.92 -17.17 -8.57
N ASN A 402 -4.57 -16.69 -7.38
CA ASN A 402 -3.32 -15.98 -7.18
C ASN A 402 -2.14 -16.96 -7.37
N THR A 403 -1.29 -16.66 -8.36
CA THR A 403 -0.08 -17.42 -8.66
C THR A 403 1.21 -16.67 -8.32
N ALA A 404 1.16 -15.68 -7.43
CA ALA A 404 2.31 -14.81 -7.10
C ALA A 404 3.56 -15.60 -6.67
N ASN A 405 3.37 -16.74 -5.99
CA ASN A 405 4.46 -17.60 -5.49
C ASN A 405 4.75 -18.81 -6.39
N LEU A 406 4.10 -18.90 -7.56
CA LEU A 406 4.24 -20.02 -8.50
C LEU A 406 4.82 -19.52 -9.83
N GLN A 407 5.60 -20.37 -10.49
CA GLN A 407 5.93 -20.12 -11.89
C GLN A 407 4.63 -20.22 -12.70
N SER A 408 4.16 -19.06 -13.17
CA SER A 408 2.86 -18.89 -13.82
C SER A 408 2.97 -18.56 -15.31
N TRP A 409 4.19 -18.60 -15.87
CA TRP A 409 4.45 -18.41 -17.29
C TRP A 409 4.95 -19.70 -17.94
N VAL A 410 4.57 -19.89 -19.20
CA VAL A 410 4.96 -21.03 -20.02
C VAL A 410 6.08 -20.59 -20.95
N ASP A 411 7.20 -21.30 -20.93
CA ASP A 411 8.27 -21.15 -21.92
C ASP A 411 7.87 -21.94 -23.17
N THR A 412 7.27 -21.26 -24.15
CA THR A 412 6.79 -21.92 -25.37
C THR A 412 7.91 -22.50 -26.22
N GLY A 413 9.17 -22.06 -26.03
CA GLY A 413 10.34 -22.62 -26.71
C GLY A 413 10.79 -23.98 -26.16
N ARG A 414 10.26 -24.41 -25.00
CA ARG A 414 10.53 -25.72 -24.39
C ARG A 414 9.47 -26.77 -24.68
N LEU A 415 8.41 -26.43 -25.42
CA LEU A 415 7.31 -27.35 -25.73
C LEU A 415 7.65 -28.36 -26.84
N ASP A 416 8.86 -28.27 -27.43
CA ASP A 416 9.32 -29.12 -28.54
C ASP A 416 10.62 -29.91 -28.20
N VAL A 417 10.68 -30.61 -27.06
CA VAL A 417 11.71 -31.65 -26.79
C VAL A 417 11.10 -32.91 -26.20
#